data_AF-A0A8T4JE51-F1
#
_entry.id   AF-A0A8T4JE51-F1
#
_cell.length_a   1.000
_cell.length_b   1.000
_cell.length_c   1.000
_cell.angle_alpha   90.00
_cell.angle_beta   90.00
_cell.angle_gamma   90.00
#
_symmetry.space_group_name_H-M   'P 1'
#
loop_
_entity.id
_entity.type
_entity.pdbx_description
1 polymer ?
#
loop_
_entity_poly.entity_id
_entity_poly.type
_entity_poly.pdbx_seq_one_letter_code
_entity_poly.pdbx_strand_id
1 'polypeptide(L)'
;MKEIEGLEYKTAYAVQTEGDCEGRSTRTLGYATGEPEDIKEFYDGQKMYKIWLNEVKIYSIDSEASGRRKHLEKEISGLEEKLEQLREQIPR
;
A
#
# COMPACT_ATOMS: atom_id res chain seq x y z
N MET A 1 8.08 -14.74 -2.85
CA MET A 1 7.03 -14.22 -1.95
C MET A 1 5.69 -14.57 -2.56
N LYS A 2 4.76 -15.16 -1.82
CA LYS A 2 3.41 -15.45 -2.31
C LYS A 2 2.57 -14.18 -2.16
N GLU A 3 1.97 -13.71 -3.23
CA GLU A 3 0.91 -12.70 -3.13
C GLU A 3 -0.29 -13.32 -2.41
N ILE A 4 -0.88 -12.56 -1.49
CA ILE A 4 -2.11 -12.97 -0.82
C ILE A 4 -3.26 -12.39 -1.65
N GLU A 5 -3.91 -13.24 -2.44
CA GLU A 5 -5.01 -12.83 -3.32
C GLU A 5 -6.15 -12.21 -2.49
N GLY A 6 -6.65 -11.05 -2.95
CA GLY A 6 -7.84 -10.40 -2.38
C GLY A 6 -7.62 -9.43 -1.22
N LEU A 7 -6.38 -9.21 -0.76
CA LEU A 7 -6.07 -8.17 0.21
C LEU A 7 -5.52 -6.91 -0.46
N GLU A 8 -6.15 -5.77 -0.20
CA GLU A 8 -5.58 -4.46 -0.52
C GLU A 8 -4.26 -4.29 0.26
N TYR A 9 -3.20 -3.91 -0.46
CA TYR A 9 -1.91 -3.61 0.15
C TYR A 9 -1.47 -2.19 -0.20
N LYS A 10 -0.66 -1.61 0.69
CA LYS A 10 0.06 -0.36 0.42
C LYS A 10 1.52 -0.70 0.12
N THR A 11 2.06 -0.05 -0.89
CA THR A 11 3.49 -0.13 -1.19
C THR A 11 4.28 0.79 -0.26
N ALA A 12 5.33 0.25 0.34
CA ALA A 12 6.33 0.98 1.08
C ALA A 12 7.71 0.51 0.64
N TYR A 13 8.75 1.28 0.97
CA TYR A 13 10.14 0.93 0.70
C TYR A 13 10.90 0.80 2.01
N ALA A 14 11.55 -0.34 2.22
CA ALA A 14 12.57 -0.48 3.25
C ALA A 14 13.82 0.26 2.76
N VAL A 15 14.14 1.36 3.43
CA VAL A 15 15.31 2.19 3.13
C VAL A 15 16.51 1.58 3.84
N GLN A 16 17.48 1.11 3.06
CA GLN A 16 18.70 0.52 3.57
C GLN A 16 19.92 1.36 3.18
N THR A 17 20.92 1.35 4.05
CA THR A 17 22.22 1.97 3.79
C THR A 17 23.35 1.04 4.21
N GLU A 18 24.59 1.44 3.91
CA GLU A 18 25.79 0.72 4.33
C GLU A 18 25.87 0.72 5.86
N GLY A 19 25.92 -0.47 6.44
CA GLY A 19 25.96 -0.69 7.89
C GLY A 19 27.37 -0.54 8.47
N ASP A 20 28.39 -0.77 7.64
CA ASP A 20 29.79 -0.53 7.91
C ASP A 20 30.39 0.32 6.79
N CYS A 21 31.46 1.07 7.08
CA CYS A 21 32.18 1.85 6.09
C CYS A 21 32.92 0.98 5.03
N GLU A 22 32.73 -0.34 5.07
CA GLU A 22 33.32 -1.31 4.14
C GLU A 22 32.31 -1.87 3.13
N GLY A 23 31.02 -1.50 3.23
CA GLY A 23 29.95 -1.99 2.36
C GLY A 23 29.63 -3.48 2.49
N ARG A 24 30.04 -4.11 3.60
CA ARG A 24 29.89 -5.55 3.88
C ARG A 24 28.62 -5.87 4.64
N SER A 25 28.03 -4.89 5.31
CA SER A 25 26.73 -5.01 5.96
C SER A 25 25.77 -3.94 5.46
N THR A 26 24.48 -4.25 5.52
CA THR A 26 23.41 -3.29 5.26
C THR A 26 22.65 -3.06 6.55
N ARG A 27 22.21 -1.81 6.75
CA ARG A 27 21.37 -1.41 7.88
C ARG A 27 20.09 -0.79 7.35
N THR A 28 18.96 -1.25 7.87
CA THR A 28 17.67 -0.60 7.63
C THR A 28 17.58 0.69 8.44
N LEU A 29 17.35 1.81 7.77
CA LEU A 29 17.12 3.11 8.39
C LEU A 29 15.65 3.28 8.80
N GLY A 30 14.73 2.75 7.99
CA GLY A 30 13.31 2.85 8.23
C GLY A 30 12.49 2.40 7.02
N TYR A 31 11.20 2.75 7.05
CA TYR A 31 10.25 2.51 5.97
C TYR A 31 9.69 3.84 5.49
N ALA A 32 9.65 4.04 4.18
CA ALA A 32 9.13 5.23 3.54
C ALA A 32 8.05 4.88 2.52
N THR A 33 7.07 5.76 2.35
CA THR A 33 6.02 5.66 1.32
C THR A 33 6.09 6.88 0.42
N GLY A 34 5.84 6.71 -0.87
CA GLY A 34 5.94 7.77 -1.88
C GLY A 34 6.70 7.29 -3.11
N GLU A 35 7.02 8.23 -4.00
CA GLU A 35 7.83 7.94 -5.19
C GLU A 35 9.28 7.59 -4.78
N PRO A 36 9.88 6.52 -5.35
CA PRO A 36 11.25 6.11 -5.04
C PRO A 36 12.29 7.21 -5.24
N GLU A 37 12.10 8.06 -6.24
CA GLU A 37 12.99 9.16 -6.62
C GLU A 37 13.03 10.23 -5.52
N ASP A 38 11.86 10.66 -5.04
CA ASP A 38 11.75 11.65 -3.96
C ASP A 38 12.38 11.14 -2.65
N ILE A 39 12.18 9.85 -2.36
CA ILE A 39 12.77 9.20 -1.19
C ILE A 39 14.30 9.24 -1.30
N LYS A 40 14.87 8.90 -2.46
CA LYS A 40 16.31 8.95 -2.69
C LYS A 40 16.85 10.37 -2.56
N GLU A 41 16.19 11.34 -3.20
CA GLU A 41 16.61 12.75 -3.16
C GLU A 41 16.66 13.29 -1.72
N PHE A 42 15.67 12.94 -0.90
CA PHE A 42 15.66 13.30 0.52
C PHE A 42 16.92 12.80 1.25
N TYR A 43 17.28 11.52 1.09
CA TYR A 43 18.44 10.94 1.78
C TYR A 43 19.78 11.39 1.18
N ASP A 44 19.84 11.64 -0.12
CA ASP A 44 20.99 12.26 -0.77
C ASP A 44 21.24 13.67 -0.20
N GLY A 45 20.16 14.45 0.03
CA GLY A 45 20.23 15.76 0.69
C GLY A 45 20.74 15.69 2.14
N GLN A 46 20.53 14.57 2.84
CA GLN A 46 21.09 14.32 4.17
C GLN A 46 22.56 13.86 4.13
N LYS A 47 23.18 13.80 2.95
CA LYS A 47 24.55 13.29 2.73
C LYS A 47 24.73 11.87 3.27
N MET A 48 23.68 11.05 3.21
CA MET A 48 23.81 9.63 3.52
C MET A 48 24.67 8.93 2.46
N TYR A 49 25.27 7.82 2.87
CA TYR A 49 25.91 6.90 1.92
C TYR A 49 24.86 6.27 1.00
N LYS A 50 25.31 5.37 0.13
CA LYS A 50 24.47 4.66 -0.83
C LYS A 50 23.18 4.15 -0.18
N ILE A 51 22.05 4.55 -0.77
CA ILE A 51 20.70 4.13 -0.37
C ILE A 51 20.18 3.05 -1.30
N TRP A 52 19.64 1.99 -0.73
CA TRP A 52 18.87 0.98 -1.42
C TRP A 52 17.42 1.01 -0.96
N LEU A 53 16.51 0.97 -1.93
CA LEU A 53 15.08 0.88 -1.67
C LEU A 53 14.62 -0.53 -2.05
N ASN A 54 14.16 -1.29 -1.06
CA ASN A 54 13.54 -2.58 -1.30
C ASN A 54 12.03 -2.44 -1.14
N GLU A 55 11.28 -2.80 -2.17
CA GLU A 55 9.82 -2.74 -2.13
C GLU A 55 9.26 -3.73 -1.09
N VAL A 56 8.32 -3.25 -0.28
CA VAL A 56 7.62 -4.00 0.74
C VAL A 56 6.12 -3.76 0.58
N LYS A 57 5.35 -4.84 0.45
CA LYS A 57 3.89 -4.80 0.45
C LYS A 57 3.38 -4.90 1.88
N ILE A 58 2.74 -3.83 2.37
CA ILE A 58 2.12 -3.79 3.70
C ILE A 58 0.64 -4.11 3.55
N TYR A 59 0.23 -5.24 4.11
CA TYR A 59 -1.16 -5.69 4.15
C TYR A 59 -1.81 -5.20 5.44
N SER A 60 -3.03 -4.66 5.36
CA SER A 60 -3.79 -4.36 6.58
C SER A 60 -4.17 -5.68 7.25
N ILE A 61 -3.87 -5.82 8.54
CA ILE A 61 -4.41 -6.91 9.35
C ILE A 61 -5.83 -6.49 9.78
N ASP A 62 -6.71 -6.41 8.80
CA ASP A 62 -8.14 -6.27 9.05
C ASP A 62 -8.66 -7.65 9.48
N SER A 63 -9.56 -7.69 10.46
CA SER A 63 -10.27 -8.94 10.73
C SER A 63 -11.02 -9.37 9.46
N GLU A 64 -11.13 -10.67 9.21
CA GLU A 64 -11.89 -11.20 8.06
C GLU A 64 -13.32 -10.61 7.99
N ALA A 65 -13.88 -10.29 9.16
CA ALA A 65 -15.16 -9.58 9.30
C ALA A 65 -15.16 -8.15 8.75
N SER A 66 -14.07 -7.40 8.88
CA SER A 66 -13.91 -6.04 8.31
C SER A 66 -13.85 -6.09 6.78
N GLY A 67 -13.11 -7.06 6.22
CA GLY A 67 -13.08 -7.30 4.77
C GLY A 67 -14.45 -7.66 4.20
N ARG A 68 -15.17 -8.59 4.84
CA ARG A 68 -16.55 -8.94 4.47
C ARG A 68 -17.50 -7.75 4.59
N ARG A 69 -17.37 -6.93 5.62
CA ARG A 69 -18.19 -5.72 5.80
C ARG A 69 -17.99 -4.73 4.64
N LYS A 70 -16.74 -4.42 4.26
CA LYS A 70 -16.45 -3.52 3.12
C LYS A 70 -17.02 -4.07 1.80
N HIS A 71 -16.95 -5.39 1.59
CA HIS A 71 -17.53 -6.03 0.41
C HIS A 71 -19.06 -5.87 0.40
N LEU A 72 -19.74 -6.18 1.51
CA LEU A 72 -21.18 -6.03 1.63
C LEU A 72 -21.63 -4.57 1.47
N GLU A 73 -20.88 -3.61 2.01
CA GLU A 73 -21.16 -2.17 1.84
C GLU A 73 -21.10 -1.75 0.38
N LYS A 74 -20.12 -2.23 -0.41
CA LYS A 74 -20.06 -1.99 -1.87
C LYS A 74 -21.24 -2.62 -2.60
N GLU A 75 -21.60 -3.84 -2.24
CA GLU A 75 -22.70 -4.57 -2.88
C GLU A 75 -24.06 -3.91 -2.62
N ILE A 76 -24.31 -3.47 -1.38
CA ILE A 76 -25.51 -2.70 -1.01
C ILE A 76 -25.58 -1.41 -1.85
N SER A 77 -24.49 -0.64 -1.92
CA SER A 77 -24.47 0.60 -2.69
C SER A 77 -24.79 0.38 -4.18
N GLY A 78 -24.23 -0.66 -4.81
CA GLY A 78 -24.55 -0.99 -6.20
C GLY A 78 -26.00 -1.46 -6.40
N LEU A 79 -26.55 -2.19 -5.42
CA LEU A 79 -27.96 -2.60 -5.44
C LEU A 79 -28.92 -1.42 -5.27
N GLU A 80 -28.58 -0.45 -4.41
CA GLU A 80 -29.35 0.78 -4.23
C GLU A 80 -29.39 1.61 -5.53
N GLU A 81 -28.25 1.77 -6.20
CA GLU A 81 -28.17 2.45 -7.50
C GLU A 81 -29.05 1.77 -8.55
N LYS A 82 -29.01 0.44 -8.62
CA LYS A 82 -29.81 -0.34 -9.55
C LYS A 82 -31.31 -0.28 -9.23
N LEU A 83 -31.66 -0.25 -7.95
CA LEU A 83 -33.04 -0.09 -7.49
C LEU A 83 -33.60 1.27 -7.91
N GLU A 84 -32.80 2.32 -7.78
CA GLU A 84 -33.20 3.67 -8.16
C GLU A 84 -33.42 3.78 -9.69
N GLN A 85 -32.50 3.23 -10.49
CA GLN A 85 -32.66 3.17 -11.95
C GLN A 85 -33.96 2.43 -12.37
N LEU A 86 -34.31 1.35 -11.67
CA LEU A 86 -35.54 0.61 -11.95
C LEU A 86 -36.80 1.39 -11.55
N ARG A 87 -36.74 2.16 -10.45
CA ARG A 87 -37.85 3.03 -10.03
C ARG A 87 -38.13 4.14 -11.03
N GLU A 88 -37.09 4.72 -11.63
CA GLU A 88 -37.22 5.73 -12.67
C GLU A 88 -37.84 5.18 -13.97
N GLN A 89 -37.69 3.89 -14.25
CA GLN A 89 -38.22 3.23 -15.45
C GLN A 89 -39.69 2.79 -15.34
N ILE A 90 -40.29 2.79 -14.15
CA ILE A 90 -41.70 2.45 -13.97
C ILE A 90 -42.54 3.73 -14.16
N PRO A 91 -43.35 3.85 -15.23
CA PRO A 91 -44.24 4.98 -15.38
C PRO A 91 -45.30 4.95 -14.27
N ARG A 92 -45.52 6.10 -13.62
CA ARG A 92 -46.61 6.29 -12.66
C ARG A 92 -47.98 6.20 -13.34
#